data_AF-A0A850AXI5-F1
#
_entry.id   AF-A0A850AXI5-F1
#
_cell.length_a   1.000
_cell.length_b   1.000
_cell.length_c   1.000
_cell.angle_alpha   90.00
_cell.angle_beta   90.00
_cell.angle_gamma   90.00
#
_symmetry.space_group_name_H-M   'P 1'
#
loop_
_entity.id
_entity.type
_entity.pdbx_description
1 polymer ?
#
loop_
_entity_poly.entity_id
_entity_poly.type
_entity_poly.pdbx_seq_one_letter_code
_entity_poly.pdbx_strand_id
1 'polypeptide(L)'
;MGVSKTLAGADDPLGVPDDLPFLESLSWFDAGWRELSLFEMLQRYESGWRHRGVTADLSAEELAFVRALVERFGSVIDVPA
;
A
#
# COMPACT_ATOMS: atom_id res chain seq x y z
N MET A 1 -3.22 -11.50 -25.67
CA MET A 1 -3.79 -10.28 -25.04
C MET A 1 -2.69 -9.68 -24.17
N GLY A 2 -1.95 -8.72 -24.72
CA GLY A 2 -0.94 -7.99 -23.96
C GLY A 2 -1.64 -6.85 -23.25
N VAL A 3 -1.88 -6.99 -21.94
CA VAL A 3 -2.12 -5.81 -21.13
C VAL A 3 -0.78 -5.10 -21.03
N SER A 4 -0.65 -3.98 -21.73
CA SER A 4 0.44 -3.05 -21.50
C SER A 4 0.34 -2.63 -20.03
N LYS A 5 1.17 -3.23 -19.16
CA LYS A 5 1.43 -2.72 -17.81
C LYS A 5 2.07 -1.34 -18.03
N THR A 6 1.24 -0.30 -18.08
CA THR A 6 1.72 1.08 -18.02
C THR A 6 2.49 1.18 -16.71
N LEU A 7 3.81 1.32 -16.83
CA LEU A 7 4.75 1.55 -15.74
C LEU A 7 4.52 2.95 -15.15
N ALA A 8 3.33 3.19 -14.62
CA ALA A 8 3.05 4.35 -13.79
C ALA A 8 3.53 4.01 -12.38
N GLY A 9 4.82 4.22 -12.09
CA GLY A 9 5.32 4.13 -10.71
C GLY A 9 6.79 3.84 -10.48
N ALA A 10 7.67 3.92 -11.49
CA ALA A 10 9.11 3.70 -11.29
C ALA A 10 9.90 4.99 -10.96
N ASP A 11 9.26 6.16 -10.91
CA ASP A 11 9.95 7.45 -10.73
C ASP A 11 9.06 8.42 -9.93
N ASP A 12 8.99 8.25 -8.61
CA ASP A 12 8.45 9.29 -7.74
C ASP A 12 9.00 9.14 -6.31
N PRO A 13 9.47 10.23 -5.65
CA PRO A 13 10.19 10.20 -4.37
C PRO A 13 9.32 9.91 -3.14
N LEU A 14 8.20 9.19 -3.30
CA LEU A 14 7.55 8.55 -2.16
C LEU A 14 8.42 7.36 -1.77
N GLY A 15 9.44 7.61 -0.95
CA GLY A 15 10.33 6.58 -0.42
C GLY A 15 9.50 5.49 0.22
N VAL A 16 9.37 4.36 -0.47
CA VAL A 16 8.67 3.18 0.04
C VAL A 16 9.46 2.71 1.26
N PRO A 17 8.84 2.61 2.45
CA PRO A 17 9.50 2.05 3.62
C PRO A 17 10.01 0.64 3.34
N ASP A 18 11.13 0.26 3.97
CA ASP A 18 11.71 -1.08 3.80
C ASP A 18 10.80 -2.17 4.41
N ASP A 19 10.08 -1.79 5.48
CA ASP A 19 9.15 -2.64 6.22
C ASP A 19 7.70 -2.11 6.10
N LEU A 20 6.82 -2.98 5.58
CA LEU A 20 5.38 -2.76 5.48
C LEU A 20 4.65 -3.99 6.06
N PRO A 21 4.70 -4.19 7.40
CA PRO A 21 4.21 -5.41 8.04
C PRO A 21 2.70 -5.61 7.87
N PHE A 22 1.91 -4.54 7.82
CA PHE A 22 0.48 -4.66 7.57
C PHE A 22 0.21 -5.05 6.12
N LEU A 23 0.86 -4.41 5.15
CA LEU A 23 0.73 -4.79 3.73
C LEU A 23 1.20 -6.22 3.46
N GLU A 24 2.28 -6.64 4.10
CA GLU A 24 2.80 -8.00 4.05
C GLU A 24 1.78 -8.99 4.63
N SER A 25 1.22 -8.66 5.79
CA SER A 25 0.17 -9.46 6.42
C SER A 25 -1.16 -9.46 5.64
N LEU A 26 -1.38 -8.56 4.70
CA LEU A 26 -2.51 -8.63 3.76
C LEU A 26 -2.17 -9.48 2.53
N SER A 27 -0.88 -9.71 2.26
CA SER A 27 -0.35 -10.36 1.06
C SER A 27 -0.05 -11.86 1.28
N TRP A 28 -0.94 -12.58 1.99
CA TRP A 28 -0.78 -13.99 2.38
C TRP A 28 -0.45 -14.97 1.24
N PHE A 29 -0.77 -14.63 -0.02
CA PHE A 29 -0.60 -15.53 -1.17
C PHE A 29 0.56 -15.17 -2.10
N ASP A 30 1.05 -13.94 -2.05
CA ASP A 30 2.02 -13.44 -3.02
C ASP A 30 2.85 -12.34 -2.34
N ALA A 31 4.07 -12.70 -1.90
CA ALA A 31 5.04 -11.80 -1.26
C ALA A 31 5.58 -10.71 -2.20
N GLY A 32 4.93 -10.50 -3.36
CA GLY A 32 5.28 -9.53 -4.37
C GLY A 32 4.82 -8.11 -4.06
N TRP A 33 4.59 -7.72 -2.79
CA TRP A 33 4.21 -6.34 -2.47
C TRP A 33 5.27 -5.33 -2.96
N ARG A 34 6.55 -5.74 -3.03
CA ARG A 34 7.64 -4.95 -3.62
C ARG A 34 7.53 -4.76 -5.13
N GLU A 35 6.81 -5.64 -5.83
CA GLU A 35 6.59 -5.57 -7.29
C GLU A 35 5.29 -4.82 -7.64
N LEU A 36 4.49 -4.48 -6.63
CA LEU A 36 3.27 -3.69 -6.77
C LEU A 36 3.61 -2.23 -7.01
N SER A 37 2.83 -1.61 -7.88
CA SER A 37 2.82 -0.17 -8.06
C SER A 37 2.21 0.51 -6.82
N LEU A 38 2.55 1.77 -6.54
CA LEU A 38 1.99 2.53 -5.42
C LEU A 38 0.44 2.50 -5.38
N PHE A 39 -0.20 2.51 -6.55
CA PHE A 39 -1.65 2.38 -6.65
C PHE A 39 -2.16 0.98 -6.26
N GLU A 40 -1.45 -0.08 -6.66
CA GLU A 40 -1.81 -1.46 -6.30
C GLU A 40 -1.62 -1.70 -4.80
N MET A 41 -0.58 -1.12 -4.20
CA MET A 41 -0.39 -1.09 -2.75
C MET A 41 -1.58 -0.40 -2.07
N LEU A 42 -2.01 0.77 -2.57
CA LEU A 42 -3.20 1.46 -2.06
C LEU A 42 -4.45 0.59 -2.13
N GLN A 43 -4.71 -0.10 -3.24
CA GLN A 43 -5.88 -0.99 -3.37
C GLN A 43 -5.85 -2.15 -2.36
N ARG A 44 -4.66 -2.69 -2.07
CA ARG A 44 -4.47 -3.70 -1.02
C ARG A 44 -4.82 -3.11 0.35
N TYR A 45 -4.33 -1.91 0.64
CA TYR A 45 -4.71 -1.19 1.85
C TYR A 45 -6.22 -0.96 1.91
N GLU A 46 -6.87 -0.47 0.84
CA GLU A 46 -8.33 -0.24 0.80
C GLU A 46 -9.13 -1.49 1.15
N SER A 47 -8.72 -2.64 0.58
CA SER A 47 -9.37 -3.93 0.80
C SER A 47 -9.14 -4.44 2.23
N GLY A 48 -7.90 -4.33 2.72
CA GLY A 48 -7.49 -4.80 4.04
C GLY A 48 -7.80 -3.84 5.19
N TRP A 49 -8.12 -2.57 4.91
CA TRP A 49 -8.17 -1.51 5.91
C TRP A 49 -9.19 -1.77 7.01
N ARG A 50 -10.31 -2.42 6.66
CA ARG A 50 -11.37 -2.80 7.60
C ARG A 50 -10.91 -3.86 8.62
N HIS A 51 -9.80 -4.54 8.36
CA HIS A 51 -9.19 -5.55 9.22
C HIS A 51 -8.01 -5.02 10.04
N ARG A 52 -7.77 -3.69 10.03
CA ARG A 52 -6.75 -3.04 10.88
C ARG A 52 -6.97 -3.42 12.36
N GLY A 53 -5.93 -3.94 13.01
CA GLY A 53 -5.97 -4.40 14.40
C GLY A 53 -6.24 -5.89 14.63
N VAL A 54 -6.41 -6.70 13.56
CA VAL A 54 -6.55 -8.16 13.67
C VAL A 54 -5.30 -8.90 13.19
N THR A 55 -4.59 -8.35 12.20
CA THR A 55 -3.56 -9.07 11.45
C THR A 55 -2.12 -8.64 11.80
N ALA A 56 -1.83 -7.34 11.83
CA ALA A 56 -0.54 -6.79 12.24
C ALA A 56 -0.71 -5.34 12.73
N ASP A 57 0.20 -4.89 13.60
CA ASP A 57 0.32 -3.47 13.98
C ASP A 57 0.86 -2.65 12.82
N LEU A 58 0.16 -1.55 12.48
CA LEU A 58 0.68 -0.56 11.53
C LEU A 58 1.80 0.22 12.21
N SER A 59 2.99 0.16 11.62
CA SER A 59 4.10 1.01 12.06
C SER A 59 3.84 2.48 11.69
N ALA A 60 4.42 3.41 12.44
CA ALA A 60 4.26 4.85 12.18
C ALA A 60 4.73 5.24 10.76
N GLU A 61 5.78 4.60 10.25
CA GLU A 61 6.30 4.80 8.89
C GLU A 61 5.34 4.27 7.82
N GLU A 62 4.77 3.09 8.03
CA GLU A 62 3.76 2.50 7.14
C GLU A 62 2.49 3.36 7.12
N LEU A 63 2.07 3.90 8.26
CA LEU A 63 0.93 4.80 8.35
C LEU A 63 1.18 6.12 7.59
N ALA A 64 2.37 6.70 7.72
CA ALA A 64 2.77 7.88 6.95
C ALA A 64 2.79 7.59 5.44
N PHE A 65 3.24 6.41 5.04
CA PHE A 65 3.23 5.97 3.65
C PHE A 65 1.81 5.81 3.09
N VAL A 66 0.91 5.14 3.81
CA VAL A 66 -0.50 5.01 3.43
C VAL A 66 -1.15 6.39 3.29
N ARG A 67 -0.88 7.31 4.23
CA ARG A 67 -1.37 8.69 4.18
C ARG A 67 -0.93 9.39 2.89
N ALA A 68 0.34 9.26 2.52
CA ALA A 68 0.86 9.84 1.30
C ALA A 68 0.22 9.22 0.04
N LEU A 69 -0.08 7.91 0.04
CA LEU A 69 -0.84 7.26 -1.03
C LEU A 69 -2.26 7.81 -1.15
N VAL A 70 -2.96 7.97 -0.02
CA VAL A 70 -4.32 8.52 0.04
C VAL A 70 -4.36 9.96 -0.46
N GLU A 71 -3.42 10.81 -0.02
CA GLU A 71 -3.30 12.21 -0.46
C GLU A 71 -2.99 12.30 -1.97
N ARG A 72 -2.20 11.36 -2.50
CA ARG A 72 -1.79 11.34 -3.91
C ARG A 72 -2.88 10.85 -4.86
N PHE A 73 -3.53 9.74 -4.54
CA PHE A 73 -4.47 9.05 -5.43
C PHE A 73 -5.94 9.36 -5.12
N GLY A 74 -6.23 10.01 -3.99
CA GLY A 74 -7.59 10.38 -3.60
C GLY A 74 -8.42 9.15 -3.20
N SER A 75 -8.05 8.54 -2.08
CA SER A 75 -8.70 7.31 -1.59
C SER A 75 -9.80 7.59 -0.56
N VAL A 76 -10.67 6.60 -0.35
CA VAL A 76 -11.77 6.62 0.64
C VAL A 76 -11.36 6.11 2.02
N ILE A 77 -10.10 5.74 2.19
CA ILE A 77 -9.55 5.25 3.45
C ILE A 77 -9.43 6.41 4.45
N ASP A 78 -10.08 6.26 5.61
CA ASP A 78 -9.86 7.15 6.76
C ASP A 78 -8.61 6.70 7.54
N VAL A 79 -7.51 7.41 7.32
CA VAL A 79 -6.24 7.21 8.02
C VAL A 79 -6.27 8.03 9.32
N PRO A 80 -6.21 7.38 10.50
CA PRO A 80 -6.24 8.09 11.77
C PRO A 80 -4.98 8.97 11.89
N ALA A 81 -5.18 10.17 12.46
CA ALA A 81 -4.12 11.16 12.68
C ALA A 81 -3.18 10.77 13.82
#